data_AF-A0A9E2V8R5-F1
#
_entry.id   AF-A0A9E2V8R5-F1
#
_cell.length_a   1.000
_cell.length_b   1.000
_cell.length_c   1.000
_cell.angle_alpha   90.00
_cell.angle_beta   90.00
_cell.angle_gamma   90.00
#
_symmetry.space_group_name_H-M   'P 1'
#
loop_
_entity.id
_entity.type
_entity.pdbx_description
1 polymer ?
#
loop_
_entity_poly.entity_id
_entity_poly.type
_entity_poly.pdbx_seq_one_letter_code
_entity_poly.pdbx_strand_id
1 'polypeptide(L)'
;KNIKFIISIAPSVEKKHVEEILKNHREISDCELTTEDVKKVFEMCRIAVAASGTVTLEAAISGTPTVIIYKVSPVSYWLGKLMVQVKNFGLVNLIAGENILPELLQDEASPENIANTVFNMLNDAKGLQKLKKKLFEIRDMLGGPGASERVAEIALNMMEKKY
;
A
#
# COMPACT_ATOMS: atom_id res chain seq x y z
N LYS A 1 -4.76 23.79 -6.92
CA LYS A 1 -5.70 22.71 -6.54
C LYS A 1 -5.72 22.66 -5.02
N ASN A 2 -6.89 22.59 -4.38
CA ASN A 2 -6.97 22.44 -2.93
C ASN A 2 -6.66 20.96 -2.60
N ILE A 3 -5.46 20.67 -2.11
CA ILE A 3 -4.99 19.30 -1.79
C ILE A 3 -4.92 19.20 -0.28
N LYS A 4 -5.59 18.20 0.28
CA LYS A 4 -5.53 17.87 1.71
C LYS A 4 -4.75 16.58 1.88
N PHE A 5 -3.81 16.56 2.81
CA PHE A 5 -3.05 15.37 3.19
C PHE A 5 -3.66 14.74 4.43
N ILE A 6 -3.80 13.42 4.42
CA ILE A 6 -4.19 12.63 5.59
C ILE A 6 -3.02 11.69 5.89
N ILE A 7 -2.49 11.75 7.10
CA ILE A 7 -1.43 10.85 7.57
C ILE A 7 -2.07 9.89 8.57
N SER A 8 -2.19 8.64 8.16
CA SER A 8 -2.59 7.54 9.04
C SER A 8 -1.41 7.13 9.91
N ILE A 9 -1.63 7.13 11.23
CA ILE A 9 -0.64 6.76 12.23
C ILE A 9 -0.98 5.36 12.73
N ALA A 10 -0.02 4.44 12.58
CA ALA A 10 -0.17 3.08 13.09
C ALA A 10 -0.28 3.09 14.63
N PRO A 11 -1.04 2.16 15.25
CA PRO A 11 -1.21 2.11 16.71
C PRO A 11 0.11 2.00 17.50
N SER A 12 1.15 1.43 16.88
CA SER A 12 2.49 1.27 17.46
C SER A 12 3.35 2.53 17.38
N VAL A 13 2.90 3.58 16.68
CA VAL A 13 3.64 4.82 16.49
C VAL A 13 3.02 5.91 17.35
N GLU A 14 3.82 6.53 18.21
CA GLU A 14 3.36 7.66 19.01
C GLU A 14 3.07 8.86 18.12
N LYS A 15 1.85 9.43 18.23
CA LYS A 15 1.44 10.61 17.47
C LYS A 15 2.41 11.78 17.61
N LYS A 16 2.98 11.97 18.80
CA LYS A 16 3.97 13.01 19.10
C LYS A 16 5.21 12.91 18.21
N HIS A 17 5.67 11.70 17.89
CA HIS A 17 6.82 11.50 17.02
C HIS A 17 6.56 12.03 15.61
N VAL A 18 5.35 11.78 15.08
CA VAL A 18 4.92 12.30 13.77
C VAL A 18 4.79 13.83 13.81
N GLU A 19 4.22 14.38 14.88
CA GLU A 19 4.12 15.83 15.06
C GLU A 19 5.48 16.52 15.12
N GLU A 20 6.49 15.90 15.74
CA GLU A 20 7.87 16.41 15.78
C GLU A 20 8.50 16.44 14.39
N ILE A 21 8.27 15.42 13.57
CA ILE A 21 8.70 15.42 12.16
C ILE A 21 8.04 16.58 11.41
N LEU A 22 6.72 16.75 11.56
CA LEU A 22 5.97 17.81 10.87
C LEU A 22 6.41 19.22 11.30
N LYS A 23 6.78 19.43 12.57
CA LYS A 23 7.30 20.74 13.05
C LYS A 23 8.57 21.20 12.32
N ASN A 24 9.37 20.26 11.82
CA ASN A 24 10.56 20.58 11.04
C ASN A 24 10.24 20.99 9.60
N HIS A 25 8.98 20.83 9.17
CA HIS A 25 8.49 21.15 7.83
C HIS A 25 7.35 22.18 7.90
N ARG A 26 7.69 23.42 8.28
CA ARG A 26 6.76 24.53 8.57
C ARG A 26 5.89 25.00 7.40
N GLU A 27 6.15 24.52 6.18
CA GLU A 27 5.40 24.88 4.97
C GLU A 27 4.18 23.98 4.74
N ILE A 28 3.94 22.98 5.58
CA ILE A 28 2.80 22.06 5.46
C ILE A 28 1.56 22.69 6.12
N SER A 29 0.67 23.26 5.31
CA SER A 29 -0.54 23.95 5.81
C SER A 29 -1.77 23.05 5.95
N ASP A 30 -1.90 22.00 5.13
CA ASP A 30 -3.13 21.20 4.98
C ASP A 30 -2.89 19.70 5.23
N CYS A 31 -2.49 19.34 6.46
CA CYS A 31 -2.26 17.96 6.87
C CYS A 31 -3.09 17.59 8.11
N GLU A 32 -3.81 16.48 8.02
CA GLU A 32 -4.58 15.89 9.12
C GLU A 32 -3.92 14.59 9.60
N LEU A 33 -3.66 14.49 10.90
CA LEU A 33 -3.18 13.27 11.54
C LEU A 33 -4.37 12.45 12.04
N THR A 34 -4.46 11.19 11.65
CA THR A 34 -5.55 10.30 12.09
C THR A 34 -5.03 8.94 12.57
N THR A 35 -5.71 8.38 13.56
CA THR A 35 -5.52 7.00 14.04
C THR A 35 -6.73 6.14 13.69
N GLU A 36 -7.56 6.58 12.75
CA GLU A 36 -8.69 5.82 12.25
C GLU A 36 -8.26 4.53 11.55
N ASP A 37 -9.23 3.64 11.38
CA ASP A 37 -9.09 2.44 10.58
C ASP A 37 -8.56 2.80 9.18
N VAL A 38 -7.47 2.13 8.78
CA VAL A 38 -6.77 2.39 7.52
C VAL A 38 -7.69 2.25 6.31
N LYS A 39 -8.69 1.37 6.39
CA LYS A 39 -9.68 1.18 5.34
C LYS A 39 -10.51 2.44 5.11
N LYS A 40 -10.96 3.09 6.19
CA LYS A 40 -11.71 4.36 6.12
C LYS A 40 -10.84 5.47 5.54
N VAL A 41 -9.58 5.52 5.94
CA VAL A 41 -8.61 6.48 5.37
C VAL A 41 -8.50 6.29 3.86
N PHE A 42 -8.41 5.05 3.37
CA PHE A 42 -8.35 4.79 1.93
C PHE A 42 -9.61 5.20 1.20
N GLU A 43 -10.80 4.96 1.76
CA GLU A 43 -12.08 5.33 1.16
C GLU A 43 -12.24 6.86 1.00
N MET A 44 -11.59 7.64 1.89
CA MET A 44 -11.55 9.10 1.81
C MET A 44 -10.50 9.64 0.83
N CYS A 45 -9.52 8.82 0.43
CA CYS A 45 -8.39 9.24 -0.38
C CYS A 45 -8.62 9.03 -1.88
N ARG A 46 -8.22 10.01 -2.69
CA ARG A 46 -8.19 9.85 -4.16
C ARG A 46 -6.98 9.03 -4.63
N ILE A 47 -5.84 9.21 -3.95
CA ILE A 47 -4.60 8.47 -4.13
C ILE A 47 -3.98 8.29 -2.74
N ALA A 48 -3.34 7.16 -2.51
CA ALA A 48 -2.52 6.91 -1.33
C ALA A 48 -1.03 6.77 -1.71
N VAL A 49 -0.17 6.98 -0.71
CA VAL A 49 1.24 6.56 -0.75
C VAL A 49 1.41 5.62 0.43
N ALA A 50 1.90 4.40 0.18
CA ALA A 50 2.00 3.38 1.20
C ALA A 50 3.31 2.61 1.10
N ALA A 51 3.84 2.18 2.25
CA ALA A 51 4.97 1.26 2.29
C ALA A 51 4.59 -0.09 1.67
N SER A 52 5.55 -0.78 1.05
CA SER A 52 5.32 -2.14 0.55
C SER A 52 4.98 -3.08 1.72
N GLY A 53 3.78 -3.68 1.67
CA GLY A 53 3.25 -4.54 2.72
C GLY A 53 1.76 -4.82 2.55
N THR A 54 1.14 -5.46 3.54
CA THR A 54 -0.29 -5.83 3.54
C THR A 54 -1.22 -4.62 3.42
N VAL A 55 -0.77 -3.45 3.87
CA VAL A 55 -1.47 -2.17 3.68
C VAL A 55 -1.77 -1.84 2.21
N THR A 56 -0.97 -2.35 1.27
CA THR A 56 -1.23 -2.19 -0.17
C THR A 56 -2.40 -3.04 -0.64
N LEU A 57 -2.65 -4.20 -0.02
CA LEU A 57 -3.83 -5.02 -0.29
C LEU A 57 -5.09 -4.37 0.27
N GLU A 58 -5.03 -3.80 1.48
CA GLU A 58 -6.15 -3.02 2.04
C GLU A 58 -6.53 -1.86 1.13
N ALA A 59 -5.54 -1.14 0.59
CA ALA A 59 -5.78 -0.08 -0.40
C ALA A 59 -6.44 -0.61 -1.69
N ALA A 60 -5.98 -1.76 -2.19
CA ALA A 60 -6.57 -2.40 -3.37
C ALA A 60 -8.01 -2.86 -3.12
N ILE A 61 -8.31 -3.43 -1.95
CA ILE A 61 -9.66 -3.83 -1.52
C ILE A 61 -10.59 -2.61 -1.46
N SER A 62 -10.11 -1.47 -0.94
CA SER A 62 -10.83 -0.19 -0.95
C SER A 62 -10.94 0.46 -2.34
N GLY A 63 -10.23 -0.06 -3.34
CA GLY A 63 -10.19 0.50 -4.69
C GLY A 63 -9.47 1.85 -4.76
N THR A 64 -8.49 2.07 -3.88
CA THR A 64 -7.72 3.32 -3.78
C THR A 64 -6.39 3.20 -4.52
N PRO A 65 -6.21 3.94 -5.63
CA PRO A 65 -4.93 4.04 -6.33
C PRO A 65 -3.78 4.37 -5.39
N THR A 66 -2.69 3.61 -5.45
CA THR A 66 -1.60 3.72 -4.47
C THR A 66 -0.24 3.77 -5.14
N VAL A 67 0.61 4.71 -4.73
CA VAL A 67 2.05 4.68 -5.03
C VAL A 67 2.73 3.86 -3.95
N ILE A 68 3.37 2.76 -4.35
CA ILE A 68 4.06 1.87 -3.42
C ILE A 68 5.48 2.36 -3.26
N ILE A 69 5.90 2.60 -2.02
CA ILE A 69 7.27 2.99 -1.70
C ILE A 69 7.94 1.89 -0.88
N TYR A 70 9.22 1.66 -1.14
CA TYR A 70 10.01 0.73 -0.34
C TYR A 70 11.41 1.26 -0.11
N LYS A 71 11.77 1.52 1.15
CA LYS A 71 13.07 2.02 1.55
C LYS A 71 13.51 1.32 2.83
N VAL A 72 14.61 0.58 2.75
CA VAL A 72 15.21 -0.14 3.89
C VAL A 72 16.71 0.12 3.92
N SER A 73 17.42 -0.40 4.93
CA SER A 73 18.87 -0.25 4.95
C SER A 73 19.51 -0.85 3.68
N PRO A 74 20.54 -0.23 3.09
CA PRO A 74 21.18 -0.75 1.88
C PRO A 74 21.69 -2.18 2.04
N VAL A 75 22.17 -2.53 3.25
CA VAL A 75 22.63 -3.89 3.59
C VAL A 75 21.47 -4.88 3.56
N SER A 76 20.35 -4.54 4.20
CA SER A 76 19.13 -5.37 4.18
C SER A 76 18.60 -5.55 2.76
N TYR A 77 18.62 -4.49 1.95
CA TYR A 77 18.17 -4.55 0.57
C TYR A 77 19.08 -5.44 -0.29
N TRP A 78 20.40 -5.29 -0.15
CA TRP A 78 21.36 -6.09 -0.90
C TRP A 78 21.24 -7.59 -0.57
N LEU A 79 21.12 -7.94 0.71
CA LEU A 79 20.88 -9.33 1.13
C LEU A 79 19.54 -9.87 0.62
N GLY A 80 18.47 -9.06 0.71
CA GLY A 80 17.14 -9.44 0.21
C GLY A 80 17.12 -9.67 -1.30
N LYS A 81 17.81 -8.82 -2.07
CA LYS A 81 17.89 -8.94 -3.54
C LYS A 81 18.61 -10.20 -4.00
N LEU A 82 19.56 -10.70 -3.21
CA LEU A 82 20.24 -11.97 -3.50
C LEU A 82 19.35 -13.20 -3.26
N MET A 83 18.35 -13.08 -2.37
CA MET A 83 17.46 -14.19 -2.00
C MET A 83 16.13 -14.20 -2.75
N VAL A 84 15.68 -13.05 -3.28
CA VAL A 84 14.34 -12.88 -3.84
C VAL A 84 14.40 -12.57 -5.34
N GLN A 85 13.94 -13.51 -6.18
CA GLN A 85 13.77 -13.34 -7.63
C GLN A 85 12.33 -12.95 -7.99
N VAL A 86 11.85 -11.79 -7.53
CA VAL A 86 10.52 -11.28 -7.90
C VAL A 86 10.64 -10.13 -8.89
N LYS A 87 9.78 -10.12 -9.92
CA LYS A 87 9.66 -9.01 -10.86
C LYS A 87 8.95 -7.79 -10.25
N ASN A 88 8.22 -8.01 -9.15
CA ASN A 88 7.38 -7.05 -8.45
C ASN A 88 7.60 -7.16 -6.94
N PHE A 89 7.70 -6.03 -6.24
CA PHE A 89 7.81 -6.02 -4.78
C PHE A 89 6.46 -5.76 -4.10
N GLY A 90 5.56 -5.03 -4.76
CA GLY A 90 4.21 -4.78 -4.26
C GLY A 90 3.31 -6.01 -4.40
N LEU A 91 2.64 -6.40 -3.31
CA LEU A 91 1.71 -7.54 -3.31
C LEU A 91 0.61 -7.41 -4.37
N VAL A 92 0.11 -6.19 -4.58
CA VAL A 92 -0.92 -5.90 -5.59
C VAL A 92 -0.43 -6.22 -7.00
N ASN A 93 0.77 -5.78 -7.38
CA ASN A 93 1.34 -6.05 -8.69
C ASN A 93 1.71 -7.53 -8.86
N LEU A 94 2.16 -8.19 -7.78
CA LEU A 94 2.41 -9.64 -7.77
C LEU A 94 1.13 -10.44 -8.07
N ILE A 95 0.01 -10.08 -7.45
CA ILE A 95 -1.29 -10.74 -7.70
C ILE A 95 -1.77 -10.43 -9.13
N ALA A 96 -1.60 -9.19 -9.59
CA ALA A 96 -1.97 -8.79 -10.94
C ALA A 96 -1.13 -9.49 -12.02
N GLY A 97 0.09 -9.92 -11.71
CA GLY A 97 1.05 -10.42 -12.70
C GLY A 97 1.59 -9.33 -13.64
N GLU A 98 1.30 -8.06 -13.36
CA GLU A 98 1.75 -6.89 -14.12
C GLU A 98 1.93 -5.66 -13.22
N ASN A 99 2.72 -4.69 -13.70
CA ASN A 99 2.97 -3.41 -13.05
C ASN A 99 1.74 -2.48 -13.18
N ILE A 100 0.72 -2.64 -12.34
CA ILE A 100 -0.48 -1.78 -12.37
C ILE A 100 -0.37 -0.55 -11.47
N LEU A 101 0.34 -0.67 -10.35
CA LEU A 101 0.65 0.42 -9.43
C LEU A 101 2.12 0.81 -9.56
N PRO A 102 2.44 2.12 -9.54
CA PRO A 102 3.84 2.53 -9.54
C PRO A 102 4.53 2.09 -8.24
N GLU A 103 5.69 1.47 -8.39
CA GLU A 103 6.59 1.08 -7.31
C GLU A 103 7.84 1.96 -7.38
N LEU A 104 8.18 2.62 -6.27
CA LEU A 104 9.41 3.39 -6.12
C LEU A 104 10.29 2.70 -5.09
N LEU A 105 11.42 2.17 -5.53
CA LEU A 105 12.32 1.36 -4.71
C LEU A 105 13.61 2.11 -4.35
N GLN A 106 14.00 2.05 -3.08
CA GLN A 106 15.26 2.61 -2.55
C GLN A 106 15.48 4.09 -2.90
N ASP A 107 16.35 4.37 -3.87
CA ASP A 107 16.69 5.72 -4.31
C ASP A 107 15.57 6.35 -5.11
N GLU A 108 14.72 5.54 -5.77
CA GLU A 108 13.52 6.02 -6.45
C GLU A 108 12.46 6.52 -5.46
N ALA A 109 12.45 6.00 -4.22
CA ALA A 109 11.60 6.49 -3.14
C ALA A 109 12.16 7.80 -2.54
N SER A 110 12.33 8.79 -3.41
CA SER A 110 12.71 10.16 -3.08
C SER A 110 11.48 11.07 -2.98
N PRO A 111 11.52 12.16 -2.20
CA PRO A 111 10.39 13.09 -2.09
C PRO A 111 9.91 13.62 -3.45
N GLU A 112 10.86 13.96 -4.33
CA GLU A 112 10.57 14.47 -5.68
C GLU A 112 9.88 13.43 -6.55
N ASN A 113 10.38 12.19 -6.59
CA ASN A 113 9.79 11.13 -7.39
C ASN A 113 8.40 10.74 -6.90
N ILE A 114 8.20 10.67 -5.57
CA ILE A 114 6.89 10.41 -4.97
C ILE A 114 5.91 11.51 -5.37
N ALA A 115 6.28 12.78 -5.19
CA ALA A 115 5.44 13.92 -5.53
C ALA A 115 5.09 13.95 -7.03
N ASN A 116 6.08 13.78 -7.91
CA ASN A 116 5.89 13.75 -9.35
C ASN A 116 4.96 12.60 -9.78
N THR A 117 5.16 11.41 -9.23
CA THR A 117 4.32 10.24 -9.52
C THR A 117 2.86 10.49 -9.11
N VAL A 118 2.64 10.96 -7.88
CA VAL A 118 1.29 11.29 -7.38
C VAL A 118 0.65 12.39 -8.23
N PHE A 119 1.40 13.44 -8.56
CA PHE A 119 0.90 14.55 -9.35
C PHE A 119 0.49 14.12 -10.77
N ASN A 120 1.32 13.29 -11.43
CA ASN A 120 1.02 12.72 -12.73
C ASN A 120 -0.26 11.88 -12.70
N MET A 121 -0.40 11.00 -11.69
CA MET A 121 -1.62 10.23 -11.50
C MET A 121 -2.85 11.12 -11.24
N LEU A 122 -2.74 12.18 -10.43
CA LEU A 122 -3.84 13.12 -10.18
C LEU A 122 -4.28 13.90 -11.42
N ASN A 123 -3.38 14.09 -12.39
CA ASN A 123 -3.68 14.76 -13.66
C ASN A 123 -4.24 13.81 -14.73
N ASP A 124 -4.10 12.50 -14.57
CA ASP A 124 -4.70 11.50 -15.45
C ASP A 124 -5.99 10.92 -14.85
N ALA A 125 -7.09 11.67 -14.96
CA ALA A 125 -8.39 11.23 -14.46
C ALA A 125 -8.88 9.93 -15.11
N LYS A 126 -8.56 9.69 -16.39
CA LYS A 126 -8.96 8.47 -17.10
C LYS A 126 -8.15 7.26 -16.62
N GLY A 127 -6.82 7.45 -16.47
CA GLY A 127 -5.94 6.44 -15.90
C GLY A 127 -6.34 6.04 -14.49
N LEU A 128 -6.68 7.00 -13.61
CA LEU A 128 -7.18 6.71 -12.27
C LEU A 128 -8.45 5.86 -12.27
N GLN A 129 -9.41 6.17 -13.15
CA GLN A 129 -10.64 5.38 -13.25
C GLN A 129 -10.37 3.96 -13.77
N LYS A 130 -9.47 3.81 -14.74
CA LYS A 130 -9.04 2.49 -15.23
C LYS A 130 -8.33 1.70 -14.13
N LEU A 131 -7.45 2.35 -13.38
CA LEU A 131 -6.71 1.74 -12.28
C LEU A 131 -7.67 1.29 -11.17
N LYS A 132 -8.64 2.12 -10.79
CA LYS A 132 -9.66 1.76 -9.80
C LYS A 132 -10.45 0.50 -10.21
N LYS A 133 -10.78 0.34 -11.50
CA LYS A 133 -11.41 -0.89 -12.00
C LYS A 133 -10.50 -2.10 -11.85
N LYS A 134 -9.22 -1.99 -12.25
CA LYS A 134 -8.24 -3.06 -12.05
C LYS A 134 -8.06 -3.45 -10.59
N LEU A 135 -8.10 -2.48 -9.66
CA LEU A 135 -8.02 -2.78 -8.23
C LEU A 135 -9.22 -3.60 -7.75
N PHE A 136 -10.42 -3.35 -8.27
CA PHE A 136 -11.58 -4.20 -7.97
C PHE A 136 -11.46 -5.60 -8.57
N GLU A 137 -10.88 -5.75 -9.77
CA GLU A 137 -10.58 -7.07 -10.34
C GLU A 137 -9.61 -7.85 -9.42
N ILE A 138 -8.56 -7.19 -8.91
CA ILE A 138 -7.61 -7.79 -7.95
C ILE A 138 -8.28 -8.16 -6.63
N ARG A 139 -9.16 -7.30 -6.12
CA ARG A 139 -9.95 -7.61 -4.93
C ARG A 139 -10.76 -8.88 -5.13
N ASP A 140 -11.37 -9.04 -6.31
CA ASP A 140 -12.16 -10.23 -6.60
C ASP A 140 -11.27 -11.49 -6.75
N MET A 141 -10.02 -11.34 -7.25
CA MET A 141 -9.01 -12.41 -7.29
C MET A 141 -8.55 -12.88 -5.90
N LEU A 142 -8.52 -11.98 -4.91
CA LEU A 142 -8.20 -12.34 -3.51
C LEU A 142 -9.26 -13.28 -2.89
N GLY A 143 -10.43 -13.38 -3.53
CA GLY A 143 -11.52 -14.23 -3.12
C GLY A 143 -12.40 -13.59 -2.04
N GLY A 144 -13.37 -14.38 -1.59
CA GLY A 144 -14.32 -13.98 -0.57
C GLY A 144 -13.87 -14.33 0.86
N PRO A 145 -14.67 -13.91 1.86
CA PRO A 145 -14.46 -14.25 3.26
C PRO A 145 -14.39 -15.78 3.50
N GLY A 146 -13.97 -16.17 4.71
CA GLY A 146 -13.88 -17.58 5.10
C GLY A 146 -12.55 -18.26 4.77
N ALA A 147 -11.50 -17.51 4.45
CA ALA A 147 -10.16 -18.07 4.22
C ALA A 147 -9.69 -18.90 5.42
N SER A 148 -9.81 -18.36 6.64
CA SER A 148 -9.44 -19.07 7.87
C SER A 148 -10.25 -20.34 8.10
N GLU A 149 -11.53 -20.33 7.74
CA GLU A 149 -12.42 -21.49 7.92
C GLU A 149 -12.09 -22.60 6.93
N ARG A 150 -11.85 -22.26 5.66
CA ARG A 150 -11.34 -23.22 4.66
C ARG A 150 -10.02 -23.84 5.09
N VAL A 151 -9.12 -23.05 5.68
CA VAL A 151 -7.83 -23.54 6.21
C VAL A 151 -8.05 -24.47 7.41
N ALA A 152 -8.98 -24.13 8.32
CA ALA A 152 -9.32 -24.98 9.45
C ALA A 152 -9.91 -26.34 8.99
N GLU A 153 -10.80 -26.33 8.00
CA GLU A 153 -11.33 -27.56 7.40
C GLU A 153 -10.24 -28.41 6.75
N ILE A 154 -9.29 -27.80 6.02
CA ILE A 154 -8.15 -28.52 5.44
C ILE A 154 -7.31 -29.18 6.54
N ALA A 155 -7.03 -28.44 7.63
CA ALA A 155 -6.25 -28.96 8.75
C ALA A 155 -6.96 -30.14 9.43
N LEU A 156 -8.28 -30.05 9.68
CA LEU A 156 -9.07 -31.15 10.23
C LEU A 156 -9.03 -32.39 9.33
N ASN A 157 -9.23 -32.22 8.02
CA ASN A 157 -9.17 -33.31 7.05
C ASN A 157 -7.79 -34.01 6.99
N MET A 158 -6.71 -33.26 7.18
CA MET A 158 -5.35 -33.81 7.25
C MET A 158 -5.12 -34.65 8.52
N MET A 159 -5.78 -34.30 9.63
CA MET A 159 -5.70 -35.04 10.88
C MET A 159 -6.57 -36.31 10.88
N GLU A 160 -7.71 -36.29 10.17
CA GLU A 160 -8.63 -37.43 10.07
C GLU A 160 -8.14 -38.52 9.10
N LYS A 161 -7.32 -38.16 8.10
CA LYS A 161 -6.60 -39.14 7.28
C LYS A 161 -5.47 -39.80 8.09
N LYS A 162 -5.84 -40.74 8.96
CA LYS A 162 -4.92 -41.78 9.45
C LYS A 162 -4.51 -42.67 8.27
N TYR A 163 -3.21 -42.95 8.19
CA TYR A 163 -2.65 -44.04 7.39
C TYR A 163 -3.37 -45.36 7.63
#